data_AF-A0A662BVE3-F1
#
_entry.id   AF-A0A662BVE3-F1
#
_cell.length_a   1.000
_cell.length_b   1.000
_cell.length_c   1.000
_cell.angle_alpha   90.00
_cell.angle_beta   90.00
_cell.angle_gamma   90.00
#
_symmetry.space_group_name_H-M   'P 1'
#
loop_
_entity.id
_entity.type
_entity.pdbx_description
1 polymer ?
#
loop_
_entity_poly.entity_id
_entity_poly.type
_entity_poly.pdbx_seq_one_letter_code
_entity_poly.pdbx_strand_id
1 'polypeptide(L)'
;MDFNFTADVEKKFDEISIGKIKWQKMIDKFYHPFHKKVEETIESSERGSGEKILGKDKETGKVVLARMGRYGAIVQMGDSEDEDKPVFASLNKNQLIETITLEDALYLLKSNKEGRNLGNDPETGKPIFVRVGRFGPMVQIGTAEDKEKPKYASLLKGMDVNTIDLEQALELFKLPRNVGEYENKVVVIGVGRFGPYIRHDSKFVSLKKTDDPLEITLERAIELINDKREADKKKLIKEFAEDKDIFVIKDRWGKPCIKYKTKYFRLAKNVDAEKLTLAKCKEIIAAEMPAKTKAKPKAKAKPKAKAKVKTKK
;
A
#
# COMPACT_ATOMS: atom_id res chain seq x y z
N MET A 1 -28.12 7.01 -34.00
CA MET A 1 -29.09 5.92 -33.79
C MET A 1 -30.16 6.09 -34.85
N ASP A 2 -30.37 5.09 -35.70
CA ASP A 2 -31.38 5.16 -36.76
C ASP A 2 -32.69 4.57 -36.22
N PHE A 3 -33.69 5.42 -35.99
CA PHE A 3 -34.96 5.01 -35.39
C PHE A 3 -35.82 4.18 -36.35
N ASN A 4 -35.55 4.21 -37.65
CA ASN A 4 -36.28 3.42 -38.64
C ASN A 4 -35.86 1.94 -38.65
N PHE A 5 -34.67 1.63 -38.13
CA PHE A 5 -34.14 0.27 -38.08
C PHE A 5 -35.04 -0.66 -37.25
N THR A 6 -35.47 -0.20 -36.08
CA THR A 6 -36.31 -0.99 -35.16
C THR A 6 -37.66 -1.30 -35.80
N ALA A 7 -38.27 -0.32 -36.46
CA ALA A 7 -39.55 -0.47 -37.14
C ALA A 7 -39.49 -1.46 -38.33
N ASP A 8 -38.38 -1.46 -39.07
CA ASP A 8 -38.18 -2.38 -40.20
C ASP A 8 -37.88 -3.81 -39.75
N VAL A 9 -37.26 -3.99 -38.59
CA VAL A 9 -37.00 -5.31 -38.00
C VAL A 9 -38.29 -5.93 -37.45
N GLU A 10 -39.13 -5.15 -36.76
CA GLU A 10 -40.43 -5.60 -36.26
C GLU A 10 -41.35 -6.07 -37.39
N LYS A 11 -41.48 -5.29 -38.47
CA LYS A 11 -42.26 -5.71 -39.65
C LYS A 11 -41.79 -7.04 -40.24
N LYS A 12 -40.48 -7.29 -40.28
CA LYS A 12 -39.92 -8.55 -40.77
C LYS A 12 -40.21 -9.71 -39.82
N PHE A 13 -40.27 -9.48 -38.51
CA PHE A 13 -40.69 -10.49 -37.55
C PHE A 13 -42.17 -10.85 -37.68
N ASP A 14 -43.04 -9.88 -37.95
CA ASP A 14 -44.45 -10.14 -38.24
C ASP A 14 -44.62 -11.00 -39.50
N GLU A 15 -43.87 -10.72 -40.56
CA GLU A 15 -43.89 -11.51 -41.81
C GLU A 15 -43.38 -12.94 -41.62
N ILE A 16 -42.44 -13.17 -40.70
CA ILE A 16 -41.96 -14.50 -40.32
C ILE A 16 -43.05 -15.24 -39.53
N SER A 17 -43.73 -14.56 -38.61
CA SER A 17 -44.81 -15.14 -37.79
C SER A 17 -46.01 -15.59 -38.63
N ILE A 18 -46.30 -14.88 -39.73
CA ILE A 18 -47.37 -15.24 -40.69
C ILE A 18 -46.90 -16.32 -41.70
N GLY A 19 -45.61 -16.73 -41.64
CA GLY A 19 -45.04 -17.77 -42.51
C GLY A 19 -44.71 -17.29 -43.93
N LYS A 20 -44.74 -15.97 -44.18
CA LYS A 20 -44.43 -15.38 -45.50
C LYS A 20 -42.92 -15.39 -45.78
N ILE A 21 -42.09 -15.38 -44.74
CA ILE A 21 -40.63 -15.36 -44.84
C ILE A 21 -40.02 -16.46 -43.95
N LYS A 22 -39.03 -17.19 -44.49
CA LYS A 22 -38.18 -18.08 -43.69
C LYS A 22 -37.16 -17.24 -42.91
N TRP A 23 -37.18 -17.32 -41.58
CA TRP A 23 -36.31 -16.55 -40.68
C TRP A 23 -34.82 -16.61 -41.04
N GLN A 24 -34.35 -17.77 -41.52
CA GLN A 24 -32.96 -17.97 -41.97
C GLN A 24 -32.54 -16.96 -43.03
N LYS A 25 -33.42 -16.65 -44.00
CA LYS A 25 -33.14 -15.68 -45.06
C LYS A 25 -33.09 -14.23 -44.55
N MET A 26 -33.82 -13.94 -43.47
CA MET A 26 -33.82 -12.61 -42.85
C MET A 26 -32.54 -12.38 -42.06
N ILE A 27 -32.12 -13.37 -41.27
CA ILE A 27 -30.84 -13.34 -40.54
C ILE A 27 -29.65 -13.30 -41.49
N ASP A 28 -29.65 -14.12 -42.54
CA ASP A 28 -28.55 -14.18 -43.52
C ASP A 28 -28.32 -12.82 -44.20
N LYS A 29 -29.40 -12.17 -44.64
CA LYS A 29 -29.37 -10.83 -45.25
C LYS A 29 -28.90 -9.74 -44.28
N PHE A 30 -29.13 -9.91 -42.98
CA PHE A 30 -28.70 -8.95 -41.97
C PHE A 30 -27.23 -9.18 -41.55
N TYR A 31 -26.87 -10.43 -41.30
CA TYR A 31 -25.61 -10.79 -40.66
C TYR A 31 -24.41 -10.61 -41.59
N HIS A 32 -24.50 -10.98 -42.87
CA HIS A 32 -23.34 -10.86 -43.77
C HIS A 32 -22.86 -9.41 -43.99
N PRO A 33 -23.75 -8.43 -44.30
CA PRO A 33 -23.34 -7.03 -44.40
C PRO A 33 -22.87 -6.45 -43.05
N PHE A 34 -23.52 -6.84 -41.95
CA PHE A 34 -23.13 -6.40 -40.61
C PHE A 34 -21.74 -6.91 -40.23
N HIS A 35 -21.47 -8.20 -40.44
CA HIS A 35 -20.20 -8.83 -40.12
C HIS A 35 -19.06 -8.21 -40.93
N LYS A 36 -19.27 -8.00 -42.23
CA LYS A 36 -18.31 -7.29 -43.09
C LYS A 36 -18.02 -5.87 -42.57
N LYS A 37 -19.05 -5.14 -42.17
CA LYS A 37 -18.88 -3.80 -41.59
C LYS A 37 -18.13 -3.83 -40.26
N VAL A 38 -18.35 -4.86 -39.44
CA VAL A 38 -17.61 -5.07 -38.17
C VAL A 38 -16.14 -5.37 -38.45
N GLU A 39 -15.84 -6.26 -39.39
CA GLU A 39 -14.45 -6.56 -39.80
C GLU A 39 -13.75 -5.32 -40.37
N GLU A 40 -14.41 -4.60 -41.27
CA GLU A 40 -13.91 -3.32 -41.80
C GLU A 40 -13.70 -2.30 -40.68
N THR A 41 -14.60 -2.21 -39.69
CA THR A 41 -14.43 -1.30 -38.54
C THR A 41 -13.29 -1.73 -37.63
N ILE A 42 -13.05 -3.04 -37.47
CA ILE A 42 -11.92 -3.58 -36.70
C ILE A 42 -10.59 -3.32 -37.42
N GLU A 43 -10.56 -3.39 -38.75
CA GLU A 43 -9.36 -3.13 -39.55
C GLU A 43 -9.07 -1.63 -39.75
N SER A 44 -10.12 -0.80 -39.93
CA SER A 44 -10.01 0.63 -40.22
C SER A 44 -10.05 1.54 -38.99
N SER A 45 -10.55 1.04 -37.85
CA SER A 45 -10.27 1.71 -36.58
C SER A 45 -8.80 1.45 -36.27
N GLU A 46 -7.96 2.46 -36.48
CA GLU A 46 -6.82 2.66 -35.59
C GLU A 46 -7.36 2.36 -34.19
N ARG A 47 -6.83 1.32 -33.54
CA ARG A 47 -7.16 1.01 -32.14
C ARG A 47 -7.11 2.35 -31.44
N GLY A 48 -8.26 2.95 -31.14
CA GLY A 48 -8.30 4.28 -30.57
C GLY A 48 -7.41 4.15 -29.36
N SER A 49 -6.21 4.72 -29.44
CA SER A 49 -5.31 4.68 -28.30
C SER A 49 -6.20 5.25 -27.22
N GLY A 50 -6.42 4.53 -26.12
CA GLY A 50 -7.39 4.95 -25.11
C GLY A 50 -7.00 6.27 -24.44
N GLU A 51 -6.11 7.06 -25.07
CA GLU A 51 -5.44 8.29 -24.74
C GLU A 51 -6.21 9.45 -25.35
N LYS A 52 -6.81 10.26 -24.49
CA LYS A 52 -7.43 11.53 -24.80
C LYS A 52 -6.49 12.65 -24.36
N ILE A 53 -5.99 13.44 -25.31
CA ILE A 53 -5.17 14.62 -24.99
C ILE A 53 -6.09 15.72 -24.45
N LEU A 54 -5.83 16.20 -23.24
CA LEU A 54 -6.65 17.23 -22.56
C LEU A 54 -6.10 18.63 -22.79
N GLY A 55 -4.80 18.78 -23.01
CA GLY A 55 -4.16 20.06 -23.28
C GLY A 55 -2.74 20.14 -22.76
N LYS A 56 -2.25 21.37 -22.54
CA LYS A 56 -0.95 21.65 -21.91
C LYS A 56 -1.16 22.38 -20.60
N ASP A 57 -0.37 22.03 -19.60
CA ASP A 57 -0.34 22.73 -18.32
C ASP A 57 0.26 24.13 -18.47
N LYS A 58 -0.28 25.11 -17.73
CA LYS A 58 0.18 26.52 -17.79
C LYS A 58 1.48 26.74 -17.00
N GLU A 59 1.71 25.96 -15.95
CA GLU A 59 2.88 26.10 -15.08
C GLU A 59 4.10 25.40 -15.68
N THR A 60 3.90 24.19 -16.20
CA THR A 60 5.00 23.35 -16.70
C THR A 60 5.11 23.28 -18.22
N GLY A 61 4.08 23.70 -18.96
CA GLY A 61 4.02 23.58 -20.43
C GLY A 61 3.87 22.15 -20.95
N LYS A 62 3.81 21.16 -20.06
CA LYS A 62 3.78 19.73 -20.39
C LYS A 62 2.40 19.30 -20.87
N VAL A 63 2.38 18.33 -21.79
CA VAL A 63 1.14 17.76 -22.32
C VAL A 63 0.48 16.90 -21.25
N VAL A 64 -0.83 17.07 -21.08
CA VAL A 64 -1.69 16.30 -20.18
C VAL A 64 -2.62 15.44 -21.02
N LEU A 65 -2.63 14.14 -20.75
CA LEU A 65 -3.47 13.16 -21.44
C LEU A 65 -4.11 12.19 -20.45
N ALA A 66 -5.32 11.71 -20.75
CA ALA A 66 -6.02 10.69 -19.98
C ALA A 66 -6.05 9.38 -20.74
N ARG A 67 -5.58 8.27 -20.15
CA ARG A 67 -5.50 6.96 -20.79
C ARG A 67 -5.83 5.77 -19.90
N MET A 68 -6.09 4.60 -20.50
CA MET A 68 -6.19 3.33 -19.76
C MET A 68 -4.81 2.75 -19.45
N GLY A 69 -4.44 2.68 -18.17
CA GLY A 69 -3.24 2.02 -17.67
C GLY A 69 -3.50 0.60 -17.13
N ARG A 70 -2.45 -0.05 -16.60
CA ARG A 70 -2.54 -1.42 -16.03
C ARG A 70 -3.50 -1.54 -14.84
N TYR A 71 -3.77 -0.42 -14.17
CA TYR A 71 -4.55 -0.35 -12.94
C TYR A 71 -5.86 0.44 -13.10
N GLY A 72 -6.26 0.72 -14.35
CA GLY A 72 -7.46 1.49 -14.67
C GLY A 72 -7.15 2.81 -15.38
N ALA A 73 -8.17 3.67 -15.47
CA ALA A 73 -8.07 4.96 -16.12
C ALA A 73 -7.15 5.91 -15.33
N ILE A 74 -6.17 6.51 -16.00
CA ILE A 74 -5.19 7.41 -15.41
C ILE A 74 -5.02 8.69 -16.24
N VAL A 75 -4.67 9.78 -15.58
CA VAL A 75 -4.16 11.00 -16.19
C VAL A 75 -2.63 10.96 -16.12
N GLN A 76 -1.97 11.32 -17.20
CA GLN A 76 -0.52 11.45 -17.32
C GLN A 76 -0.17 12.88 -17.73
N MET A 77 0.86 13.44 -17.10
CA MET A 77 1.46 14.71 -17.48
C MET A 77 2.94 14.53 -17.79
N GLY A 78 3.35 15.02 -18.96
CA GLY A 78 4.69 14.83 -19.52
C GLY A 78 4.85 13.49 -20.24
N ASP A 79 5.91 13.40 -21.05
CA ASP A 79 6.26 12.20 -21.78
C ASP A 79 7.43 11.46 -21.12
N SER A 80 7.66 10.21 -21.53
CA SER A 80 8.83 9.42 -21.11
C SER A 80 10.13 9.91 -21.76
N GLU A 81 10.04 10.77 -22.78
CA GLU A 81 11.16 11.40 -23.47
C GLU A 81 11.61 12.72 -22.82
N ASP A 82 10.79 13.29 -21.93
CA ASP A 82 11.14 14.50 -21.18
C ASP A 82 12.24 14.20 -20.14
N GLU A 83 13.07 15.20 -19.82
CA GLU A 83 14.12 15.11 -18.80
C GLU A 83 13.55 14.77 -17.41
N ASP A 84 12.32 15.25 -17.14
CA ASP A 84 11.59 14.98 -15.93
C ASP A 84 10.71 13.74 -16.06
N LYS A 85 10.59 12.98 -14.96
CA LYS A 85 9.69 11.81 -14.93
C LYS A 85 8.23 12.22 -15.14
N PRO A 86 7.46 11.47 -15.96
CA PRO A 86 6.04 11.71 -16.13
C PRO A 86 5.30 11.52 -14.80
N VAL A 87 4.36 12.42 -14.54
CA VAL A 87 3.50 12.39 -13.35
C VAL A 87 2.20 11.69 -13.72
N PHE A 88 1.73 10.81 -12.85
CA PHE A 88 0.51 10.05 -13.06
C PHE A 88 -0.48 10.32 -11.95
N ALA A 89 -1.77 10.26 -12.25
CA ALA A 89 -2.85 10.23 -11.27
C ALA A 89 -3.96 9.29 -11.74
N SER A 90 -4.55 8.51 -10.85
CA SER A 90 -5.72 7.69 -11.18
C SER A 90 -6.98 8.54 -11.25
N LEU A 91 -7.86 8.27 -12.22
CA LEU A 91 -9.20 8.84 -12.21
C LEU A 91 -10.05 8.24 -11.08
N ASN A 92 -10.95 9.05 -10.53
CA ASN A 92 -11.93 8.58 -9.54
C ASN A 92 -12.96 7.66 -10.20
N LYS A 93 -13.63 6.81 -9.40
CA LYS A 93 -14.59 5.81 -9.89
C LYS A 93 -15.75 6.39 -10.71
N ASN A 94 -16.09 7.66 -10.48
CA ASN A 94 -17.18 8.37 -11.17
C ASN A 94 -16.69 9.24 -12.33
N GLN A 95 -15.38 9.39 -12.54
CA GLN A 95 -14.82 10.18 -13.63
C GLN A 95 -14.46 9.26 -14.80
N LEU A 96 -14.85 9.65 -16.01
CA LEU A 96 -14.57 8.91 -17.23
C LEU A 96 -13.48 9.62 -18.04
N ILE A 97 -12.69 8.84 -18.79
CA ILE A 97 -11.66 9.37 -19.70
C ILE A 97 -12.29 10.31 -20.73
N GLU A 98 -13.53 10.04 -21.14
CA GLU A 98 -14.25 10.82 -22.14
C GLU A 98 -14.72 12.18 -21.60
N THR A 99 -15.09 12.27 -20.33
CA THR A 99 -15.71 13.48 -19.76
C THR A 99 -14.75 14.34 -18.93
N ILE A 100 -13.59 13.81 -18.55
CA ILE A 100 -12.62 14.58 -17.75
C ILE A 100 -12.13 15.83 -18.49
N THR A 101 -12.02 16.92 -17.73
CA THR A 101 -11.51 18.24 -18.17
C THR A 101 -10.02 18.39 -17.84
N LEU A 102 -9.37 19.39 -18.45
CA LEU A 102 -7.97 19.71 -18.15
C LEU A 102 -7.81 20.17 -16.69
N GLU A 103 -8.73 20.99 -16.18
CA GLU A 103 -8.67 21.45 -14.78
C GLU A 103 -8.76 20.29 -13.79
N ASP A 104 -9.72 19.37 -13.99
CA ASP A 104 -9.88 18.20 -13.13
C ASP A 104 -8.64 17.29 -13.18
N ALA A 105 -8.08 17.11 -14.38
CA ALA A 105 -6.86 16.34 -14.59
C ALA A 105 -5.67 16.94 -13.85
N LEU A 106 -5.48 18.26 -13.92
CA LEU A 106 -4.43 18.97 -13.18
C LEU A 106 -4.64 18.85 -11.67
N TYR A 107 -5.89 18.94 -11.19
CA TYR A 107 -6.21 18.75 -9.78
C TYR A 107 -5.85 17.33 -9.28
N LEU A 108 -6.17 16.29 -10.06
CA LEU A 108 -5.78 14.91 -9.75
C LEU A 108 -4.27 14.71 -9.73
N LEU A 109 -3.54 15.34 -10.65
CA LEU A 109 -2.08 15.27 -10.72
C LEU A 109 -1.41 15.96 -9.51
N LYS A 110 -1.90 17.15 -9.11
CA LYS A 110 -1.41 17.86 -7.92
C LYS A 110 -1.72 17.09 -6.64
N SER A 111 -2.96 16.62 -6.47
CA SER A 111 -3.38 15.84 -5.30
C SER A 111 -2.66 14.49 -5.17
N ASN A 112 -2.29 13.82 -6.26
CA ASN A 112 -1.52 12.58 -6.15
C ASN A 112 -0.04 12.83 -5.78
N LYS A 113 0.53 13.96 -6.22
CA LYS A 113 1.92 14.34 -5.89
C LYS A 113 2.05 14.73 -4.42
N GLU A 114 1.13 15.55 -3.91
CA GLU A 114 1.23 16.16 -2.58
C GLU A 114 0.34 15.49 -1.53
N GLY A 115 -0.71 14.80 -1.95
CA GLY A 115 -1.77 14.26 -1.10
C GLY A 115 -3.04 15.11 -1.15
N ARG A 116 -4.10 14.63 -0.49
CA ARG A 116 -5.32 15.40 -0.28
C ARG A 116 -5.03 16.56 0.66
N ASN A 117 -5.21 17.80 0.20
CA ASN A 117 -5.07 18.99 1.04
C ASN A 117 -6.30 19.14 1.96
N LEU A 118 -6.07 19.29 3.26
CA LEU A 118 -7.11 19.50 4.28
C LEU A 118 -7.30 20.97 4.66
N GLY A 119 -6.39 21.86 4.24
CA GLY A 119 -6.38 23.27 4.61
C GLY A 119 -5.05 23.68 5.23
N ASN A 120 -5.06 24.77 5.99
CA ASN A 120 -3.86 25.31 6.65
C ASN A 120 -3.93 25.13 8.17
N ASP A 121 -2.78 24.90 8.78
CA ASP A 121 -2.61 24.86 10.22
C ASP A 121 -2.84 26.25 10.85
N PRO A 122 -3.73 26.41 11.86
CA PRO A 122 -3.95 27.68 12.53
C PRO A 122 -2.71 28.26 13.24
N GLU A 123 -1.79 27.40 13.72
CA GLU A 123 -0.60 27.87 14.46
C GLU A 123 0.53 28.27 13.52
N THR A 124 0.83 27.44 12.52
CA THR A 124 1.98 27.68 11.62
C THR A 124 1.60 28.34 10.30
N GLY A 125 0.32 28.42 9.94
CA GLY A 125 -0.18 28.91 8.64
C GLY A 125 0.18 28.00 7.46
N LYS A 126 0.76 26.82 7.71
CA LYS A 126 1.27 25.91 6.68
C LYS A 126 0.20 24.97 6.16
N PRO A 127 0.28 24.54 4.88
CA PRO A 127 -0.67 23.58 4.33
C PRO A 127 -0.54 22.19 4.97
N ILE A 128 -1.67 21.54 5.16
CA ILE A 128 -1.81 20.19 5.74
C ILE A 128 -2.26 19.23 4.65
N PHE A 129 -1.44 18.21 4.39
CA PHE A 129 -1.72 17.18 3.39
C PHE A 129 -1.88 15.81 4.01
N VAL A 130 -2.77 14.99 3.46
CA VAL A 130 -2.91 13.58 3.82
C VAL A 130 -2.60 12.70 2.62
N ARG A 131 -1.69 11.75 2.83
CA ARG A 131 -1.25 10.81 1.79
C ARG A 131 -0.80 9.48 2.37
N VAL A 132 -0.69 8.48 1.50
CA VAL A 132 -0.15 7.16 1.85
C VAL A 132 1.35 7.14 1.53
N GLY A 133 2.20 7.01 2.55
CA GLY A 133 3.64 6.87 2.39
C GLY A 133 4.14 5.43 2.59
N ARG A 134 5.46 5.24 2.59
CA ARG A 134 6.11 3.92 2.78
C ARG A 134 5.69 3.22 4.09
N PHE A 135 5.38 3.99 5.12
CA PHE A 135 5.05 3.50 6.46
C PHE A 135 3.55 3.49 6.76
N GLY A 136 2.71 3.73 5.75
CA GLY A 136 1.25 3.80 5.89
C GLY A 136 0.69 5.21 5.66
N PRO A 137 -0.62 5.40 5.91
CA PRO A 137 -1.28 6.69 5.81
C PRO A 137 -0.71 7.68 6.83
N MET A 138 -0.39 8.89 6.36
CA MET A 138 0.18 9.96 7.17
C MET A 138 -0.41 11.33 6.81
N VAL A 139 -0.41 12.20 7.81
CA VAL A 139 -0.62 13.63 7.68
C VAL A 139 0.75 14.33 7.66
N GLN A 140 0.89 15.34 6.82
CA GLN A 140 2.08 16.16 6.65
C GLN A 140 1.71 17.63 6.82
N ILE A 141 2.37 18.34 7.74
CA ILE A 141 2.32 19.81 7.82
C ILE A 141 3.54 20.38 7.10
N GLY A 142 3.28 21.30 6.17
CA GLY A 142 4.29 22.00 5.38
C GLY A 142 4.78 21.21 4.17
N THR A 143 5.49 21.91 3.28
CA THR A 143 6.04 21.34 2.05
C THR A 143 7.51 20.96 2.22
N ALA A 144 8.05 20.17 1.28
CA ALA A 144 9.49 19.89 1.25
C ALA A 144 10.32 21.10 0.77
N GLU A 145 9.66 22.13 0.23
CA GLU A 145 10.27 23.35 -0.30
C GLU A 145 10.41 24.44 0.78
N ASP A 146 9.70 24.29 1.89
CA ASP A 146 9.81 25.19 3.03
C ASP A 146 11.18 25.07 3.74
N LYS A 147 11.69 26.20 4.26
CA LYS A 147 12.94 26.23 5.04
C LYS A 147 12.90 25.34 6.29
N GLU A 148 11.70 25.07 6.82
CA GLU A 148 11.49 24.22 7.98
C GLU A 148 11.08 22.81 7.56
N LYS A 149 11.67 21.81 8.21
CA LYS A 149 11.36 20.40 7.92
C LYS A 149 9.86 20.13 8.11
N PRO A 150 9.21 19.47 7.14
CA PRO A 150 7.81 19.09 7.27
C PRO A 150 7.61 18.19 8.49
N LYS A 151 6.55 18.45 9.24
CA LYS A 151 6.16 17.61 10.38
C LYS A 151 5.25 16.50 9.86
N TYR A 152 5.40 15.30 10.42
CA TYR A 152 4.63 14.13 10.03
C TYR A 152 3.91 13.53 11.23
N ALA A 153 2.66 13.17 11.05
CA ALA A 153 1.90 12.37 11.99
C ALA A 153 1.29 11.16 11.26
N SER A 154 1.34 9.97 11.86
CA SER A 154 0.71 8.78 11.29
C SER A 154 -0.77 8.74 11.66
N LEU A 155 -1.64 8.32 10.72
CA LEU A 155 -3.06 8.13 11.01
C LEU A 155 -3.28 6.96 11.97
N LEU A 156 -4.32 7.06 12.80
CA LEU A 156 -4.75 5.99 13.69
C LEU A 156 -5.46 4.87 12.93
N LYS A 157 -5.53 3.70 13.55
CA LYS A 157 -6.14 2.52 12.94
C LYS A 157 -7.66 2.70 12.87
N GLY A 158 -8.18 2.86 11.65
CA GLY A 158 -9.61 3.10 11.38
C GLY A 158 -9.91 4.47 10.79
N MET A 159 -8.94 5.38 10.77
CA MET A 159 -9.03 6.63 10.00
C MET A 159 -8.64 6.38 8.54
N ASP A 160 -9.44 6.91 7.62
CA ASP A 160 -9.18 6.84 6.18
C ASP A 160 -8.69 8.18 5.64
N VAL A 161 -7.76 8.11 4.68
CA VAL A 161 -7.17 9.28 4.00
C VAL A 161 -8.24 10.14 3.30
N ASN A 162 -9.35 9.51 2.91
CA ASN A 162 -10.43 10.15 2.15
C ASN A 162 -11.49 10.80 3.04
N THR A 163 -11.57 10.44 4.32
CA THR A 163 -12.64 10.89 5.23
C THR A 163 -12.12 11.75 6.38
N ILE A 164 -10.82 11.73 6.65
CA ILE A 164 -10.22 12.54 7.69
C ILE A 164 -10.43 14.05 7.45
N ASP A 165 -10.71 14.76 8.54
CA ASP A 165 -10.92 16.20 8.58
C ASP A 165 -9.71 16.95 9.15
N LEU A 166 -9.69 18.28 8.96
CA LEU A 166 -8.60 19.15 9.42
C LEU A 166 -8.41 19.09 10.95
N GLU A 167 -9.50 19.11 11.71
CA GLU A 167 -9.46 19.07 13.19
C GLU A 167 -8.84 17.77 13.70
N GLN A 168 -9.29 16.63 13.16
CA GLN A 168 -8.74 15.31 13.48
C GLN A 168 -7.26 15.21 13.09
N ALA A 169 -6.88 15.81 11.96
CA ALA A 169 -5.49 15.83 11.52
C ALA A 169 -4.59 16.62 12.48
N LEU A 170 -5.06 17.73 13.04
CA LEU A 170 -4.34 18.52 14.04
C LEU A 170 -4.15 17.77 15.36
N GLU A 171 -5.15 16.98 15.78
CA GLU A 171 -5.03 16.16 17.00
C GLU A 171 -3.90 15.14 16.91
N LEU A 172 -3.65 14.57 15.74
CA LEU A 172 -2.56 13.60 15.54
C LEU A 172 -1.18 14.20 15.78
N PHE A 173 -1.00 15.51 15.61
CA PHE A 173 0.27 16.21 15.88
C PHE A 173 0.53 16.48 17.36
N LYS A 174 -0.48 16.33 18.23
CA LYS A 174 -0.29 16.36 19.69
C LYS A 174 0.48 15.13 20.20
N LEU A 175 0.61 14.09 19.37
CA LEU A 175 1.44 12.93 19.62
C LEU A 175 2.85 13.17 19.05
N PRO A 176 3.96 12.88 19.77
CA PRO A 176 4.03 12.12 21.01
C PRO A 176 3.77 12.95 22.28
N ARG A 177 2.87 12.47 23.14
CA ARG A 177 2.50 13.11 24.41
C ARG A 177 3.27 12.52 25.57
N ASN A 178 3.77 13.36 26.47
CA ASN A 178 4.30 12.94 27.76
C ASN A 178 3.13 12.83 28.77
N VAL A 179 2.96 11.66 29.39
CA VAL A 179 1.85 11.39 30.32
C VAL A 179 2.30 11.48 31.78
N GLY A 180 3.60 11.42 32.04
CA GLY A 180 4.17 11.55 33.37
C GLY A 180 5.48 10.79 33.53
N GLU A 181 5.89 10.61 34.79
CA GLU A 181 7.09 9.86 35.16
C GLU A 181 6.72 8.61 35.93
N TYR A 182 7.37 7.50 35.59
CA TYR A 182 7.24 6.23 36.30
C TYR A 182 8.65 5.68 36.54
N GLU A 183 8.98 5.33 37.79
CA GLU A 183 10.32 4.83 38.18
C GLU A 183 11.46 5.80 37.75
N ASN A 184 11.26 7.12 37.92
CA ASN A 184 12.18 8.19 37.48
C ASN A 184 12.47 8.21 35.97
N LYS A 185 11.59 7.62 35.16
CA LYS A 185 11.70 7.59 33.69
C LYS A 185 10.41 8.08 33.07
N VAL A 186 10.54 8.93 32.05
CA VAL A 186 9.40 9.50 31.34
C VAL A 186 8.60 8.44 30.59
N VAL A 187 7.28 8.54 30.68
CA VAL A 187 6.31 7.70 29.97
C VAL A 187 5.77 8.51 28.80
N VAL A 188 6.17 8.12 27.58
CA VAL A 188 5.79 8.83 26.35
C VAL A 188 4.87 7.97 25.52
N ILE A 189 3.78 8.54 25.02
CA ILE A 189 2.83 7.87 24.14
C ILE A 189 2.96 8.42 22.74
N GLY A 190 3.05 7.52 21.76
CA GLY A 190 3.20 7.91 20.36
C GLY A 190 2.60 6.87 19.42
N VAL A 191 2.65 7.18 18.13
CA VAL A 191 2.18 6.30 17.06
C VAL A 191 3.37 5.87 16.21
N GLY A 192 3.47 4.57 15.94
CA GLY A 192 4.53 4.01 15.10
C GLY A 192 3.97 3.06 14.05
N ARG A 193 4.87 2.36 13.34
CA ARG A 193 4.50 1.44 12.24
C ARG A 193 3.54 0.30 12.65
N PHE A 194 3.51 -0.04 13.94
CA PHE A 194 2.70 -1.12 14.49
C PHE A 194 1.46 -0.60 15.22
N GLY A 195 1.18 0.70 15.11
CA GLY A 195 0.12 1.39 15.83
C GLY A 195 0.64 2.15 17.05
N PRO A 196 -0.30 2.59 17.91
CA PRO A 196 0.02 3.35 19.11
C PRO A 196 0.82 2.52 20.14
N TYR A 197 1.76 3.18 20.82
CA TYR A 197 2.61 2.57 21.81
C TYR A 197 2.91 3.52 22.98
N ILE A 198 3.22 2.92 24.12
CA ILE A 198 3.81 3.56 25.29
C ILE A 198 5.31 3.23 25.29
N ARG A 199 6.15 4.25 25.46
CA ARG A 199 7.60 4.13 25.62
C ARG A 199 7.96 4.43 27.06
N HIS A 200 8.59 3.45 27.70
CA HIS A 200 9.15 3.56 29.05
C HIS A 200 10.51 2.84 29.08
N ASP A 201 11.57 3.52 29.51
CA ASP A 201 12.92 2.93 29.64
C ASP A 201 13.44 2.21 28.38
N SER A 202 13.27 2.83 27.21
CA SER A 202 13.62 2.23 25.89
C SER A 202 12.84 0.95 25.54
N LYS A 203 11.87 0.53 26.37
CA LYS A 203 10.92 -0.53 26.08
C LYS A 203 9.65 0.06 25.49
N PHE A 204 9.06 -0.67 24.55
CA PHE A 204 7.86 -0.28 23.84
C PHE A 204 6.74 -1.25 24.20
N VAL A 205 5.63 -0.72 24.69
CA VAL A 205 4.42 -1.47 25.02
C VAL A 205 3.33 -1.02 24.06
N SER A 206 2.82 -1.94 23.25
CA SER A 206 1.71 -1.62 22.32
C SER A 206 0.43 -1.40 23.10
N LEU A 207 -0.33 -0.37 22.72
CA LEU A 207 -1.67 -0.11 23.26
C LEU A 207 -2.67 -1.14 22.74
N LYS A 208 -3.67 -1.50 23.56
CA LYS A 208 -4.77 -2.38 23.13
C LYS A 208 -5.73 -1.57 22.25
N LYS A 209 -6.54 -2.26 21.43
CA LYS A 209 -7.50 -1.60 20.52
C LYS A 209 -8.59 -0.78 21.25
N THR A 210 -8.75 -1.02 22.55
CA THR A 210 -9.75 -0.37 23.40
C THR A 210 -9.28 0.96 23.97
N ASP A 211 -7.98 1.18 24.06
CA ASP A 211 -7.42 2.36 24.71
C ASP A 211 -7.10 3.43 23.65
N ASP A 212 -7.66 4.64 23.81
CA ASP A 212 -7.36 5.77 22.93
C ASP A 212 -6.00 6.40 23.31
N PRO A 213 -5.06 6.58 22.35
CA PRO A 213 -3.75 7.18 22.63
C PRO A 213 -3.80 8.63 23.14
N LEU A 214 -4.88 9.36 22.85
CA LEU A 214 -5.02 10.77 23.24
C LEU A 214 -5.48 10.93 24.69
N GLU A 215 -6.32 10.01 25.17
CA GLU A 215 -6.99 10.10 26.47
C GLU A 215 -6.35 9.26 27.58
N ILE A 216 -5.45 8.35 27.24
CA ILE A 216 -4.94 7.39 28.21
C ILE A 216 -4.13 8.05 29.34
N THR A 217 -4.42 7.61 30.57
CA THR A 217 -3.83 8.14 31.80
C THR A 217 -2.54 7.42 32.20
N LEU A 218 -1.78 8.03 33.13
CA LEU A 218 -0.55 7.46 33.66
C LEU A 218 -0.79 6.10 34.34
N GLU A 219 -1.86 5.98 35.13
CA GLU A 219 -2.24 4.75 35.82
C GLU A 219 -2.44 3.60 34.84
N ARG A 220 -3.22 3.83 33.79
CA ARG A 220 -3.47 2.84 32.74
C ARG A 220 -2.19 2.48 31.98
N ALA A 221 -1.31 3.44 31.73
CA ALA A 221 -0.03 3.18 31.11
C ALA A 221 0.87 2.29 31.98
N ILE A 222 0.87 2.50 33.30
CA ILE A 222 1.61 1.67 34.27
C ILE A 222 1.08 0.24 34.30
N GLU A 223 -0.24 0.05 34.28
CA GLU A 223 -0.86 -1.28 34.17
C GLU A 223 -0.36 -2.04 32.94
N LEU A 224 -0.38 -1.40 31.77
CA LEU A 224 0.07 -2.01 30.52
C LEU A 224 1.57 -2.34 30.54
N ILE A 225 2.39 -1.49 31.17
CA ILE A 225 3.82 -1.74 31.37
C ILE A 225 4.04 -2.96 32.26
N ASN A 226 3.28 -3.08 33.36
CA ASN A 226 3.39 -4.20 34.28
C ASN A 226 2.89 -5.51 33.65
N ASP A 227 1.74 -5.49 32.98
CA ASP A 227 1.22 -6.61 32.17
C ASP A 227 2.28 -7.13 31.21
N LYS A 228 2.97 -6.21 30.52
CA LYS A 228 4.02 -6.55 29.56
C LYS A 228 5.24 -7.16 30.25
N ARG A 229 5.67 -6.60 31.38
CA ARG A 229 6.78 -7.14 32.20
C ARG A 229 6.44 -8.54 32.73
N GLU A 230 5.20 -8.78 33.16
CA GLU A 230 4.74 -10.09 33.59
C GLU A 230 4.67 -11.09 32.44
N ALA A 231 4.15 -10.68 31.29
CA ALA A 231 4.10 -11.53 30.10
C ALA A 231 5.50 -11.92 29.63
N ASP A 232 6.47 -11.01 29.74
CA ASP A 232 7.86 -11.29 29.39
C ASP A 232 8.53 -12.20 30.45
N LYS A 233 8.23 -12.02 31.75
CA LYS A 233 8.63 -12.97 32.80
C LYS A 233 8.04 -14.37 32.60
N LYS A 234 6.75 -14.50 32.30
CA LYS A 234 6.07 -15.79 32.05
C LYS A 234 6.65 -16.53 30.84
N LYS A 235 7.19 -15.79 29.87
CA LYS A 235 7.87 -16.34 28.69
C LYS A 235 9.29 -16.78 28.99
N LEU A 236 9.99 -16.10 29.90
CA LEU A 236 11.34 -16.45 30.30
C LEU A 236 11.31 -17.63 31.27
N ILE A 237 11.83 -18.78 30.84
CA ILE A 237 11.94 -19.96 31.70
C ILE A 237 13.26 -19.90 32.48
N LYS A 238 14.37 -19.59 31.78
CA LYS A 238 15.71 -19.56 32.38
C LYS A 238 16.62 -18.61 31.61
N GLU A 239 17.33 -17.76 32.34
CA GLU A 239 18.43 -16.96 31.85
C GLU A 239 19.72 -17.50 32.48
N PHE A 240 20.80 -17.55 31.71
CA PHE A 240 22.08 -18.03 32.20
C PHE A 240 23.04 -16.84 32.36
N ALA A 241 23.53 -16.63 33.59
CA ALA A 241 24.38 -15.49 33.93
C ALA A 241 25.76 -15.51 33.24
N GLU A 242 26.25 -16.70 32.83
CA GLU A 242 27.56 -16.88 32.18
C GLU A 242 27.58 -16.48 30.70
N ASP A 243 26.45 -16.52 29.99
CA ASP A 243 26.34 -16.14 28.58
C ASP A 243 25.02 -15.37 28.33
N LYS A 244 25.11 -14.04 28.27
CA LYS A 244 23.99 -13.11 28.02
C LYS A 244 23.29 -13.31 26.67
N ASP A 245 23.76 -14.24 25.85
CA ASP A 245 23.26 -14.52 24.50
C ASP A 245 22.33 -15.75 24.41
N ILE A 246 22.22 -16.56 25.48
CA ILE A 246 21.42 -17.80 25.50
C ILE A 246 20.27 -17.68 26.51
N PHE A 247 19.04 -17.76 26.02
CA PHE A 247 17.82 -17.72 26.84
C PHE A 247 16.95 -18.94 26.56
N VAL A 248 16.39 -19.55 27.61
CA VAL A 248 15.34 -20.56 27.47
C VAL A 248 13.99 -19.85 27.59
N ILE A 249 13.25 -19.81 26.48
CA ILE A 249 12.00 -19.04 26.34
C ILE A 249 10.87 -20.00 25.91
N LYS A 250 9.62 -19.69 26.27
CA LYS A 250 8.45 -20.32 25.67
C LYS A 250 8.14 -19.71 24.30
N ASP A 251 8.04 -20.54 23.26
CA ASP A 251 7.62 -20.14 21.91
C ASP A 251 6.15 -19.68 21.90
N ARG A 252 5.65 -19.15 20.77
CA ARG A 252 4.25 -18.71 20.55
C ARG A 252 3.21 -19.77 20.94
N TRP A 253 3.58 -21.06 20.89
CA TRP A 253 2.74 -22.20 21.24
C TRP A 253 3.04 -22.81 22.63
N GLY A 254 3.77 -22.11 23.50
CA GLY A 254 4.06 -22.53 24.87
C GLY A 254 5.15 -23.61 25.01
N LYS A 255 5.74 -24.08 23.90
CA LYS A 255 6.83 -25.07 23.92
C LYS A 255 8.16 -24.41 24.29
N PRO A 256 9.02 -25.06 25.08
CA PRO A 256 10.31 -24.51 25.44
C PRO A 256 11.24 -24.49 24.21
N CYS A 257 11.90 -23.36 23.99
CA CYS A 257 12.88 -23.17 22.93
C CYS A 257 14.10 -22.41 23.46
N ILE A 258 15.27 -22.70 22.90
CA ILE A 258 16.49 -21.98 23.18
C ILE A 258 16.61 -20.85 22.16
N LYS A 259 16.63 -19.60 22.64
CA LYS A 259 16.97 -18.43 21.84
C LYS A 259 18.46 -18.15 21.98
N TYR A 260 19.18 -18.22 20.86
CA TYR A 260 20.56 -17.79 20.76
C TYR A 260 20.67 -16.64 19.77
N LYS A 261 20.99 -15.44 20.26
CA LYS A 261 21.00 -14.18 19.49
C LYS A 261 19.67 -13.97 18.73
N THR A 262 19.66 -14.21 17.42
CA THR A 262 18.51 -14.06 16.51
C THR A 262 17.85 -15.39 16.11
N LYS A 263 18.41 -16.53 16.52
CA LYS A 263 17.91 -17.87 16.16
C LYS A 263 17.19 -18.54 17.31
N TYR A 264 16.18 -19.34 16.97
CA TYR A 264 15.37 -20.11 17.90
C TYR A 264 15.53 -21.59 17.59
N PHE A 265 15.86 -22.38 18.59
CA PHE A 265 16.09 -23.82 18.54
C PHE A 265 15.00 -24.52 19.36
N ARG A 266 14.27 -25.45 18.75
CA ARG A 266 13.10 -26.08 19.40
C ARG A 266 13.60 -27.25 20.24
N LEU A 267 13.20 -27.30 21.51
CA LEU A 267 13.53 -28.44 22.35
C LEU A 267 12.61 -29.62 22.06
N ALA A 268 13.17 -30.84 22.11
CA ALA A 268 12.40 -32.07 21.99
C ALA A 268 11.41 -32.22 23.15
N LYS A 269 10.27 -32.88 22.91
CA LYS A 269 9.15 -33.03 23.87
C LYS A 269 9.51 -33.70 25.21
N ASN A 270 10.68 -34.32 25.32
CA ASN A 270 11.11 -35.12 26.47
C ASN A 270 12.26 -34.48 27.27
N VAL A 271 12.55 -33.19 27.03
CA VAL A 271 13.62 -32.46 27.72
C VAL A 271 13.01 -31.39 28.61
N ASP A 272 13.19 -31.54 29.93
CA ASP A 272 12.72 -30.58 30.92
C ASP A 272 13.47 -29.25 30.79
N ALA A 273 12.70 -28.21 30.48
CA ALA A 273 13.23 -26.87 30.22
C ALA A 273 13.88 -26.21 31.45
N GLU A 274 13.48 -26.61 32.65
CA GLU A 274 13.93 -26.03 33.93
C GLU A 274 15.30 -26.58 34.38
N LYS A 275 15.60 -27.83 34.01
CA LYS A 275 16.86 -28.53 34.39
C LYS A 275 17.97 -28.43 33.35
N LEU A 276 17.75 -27.71 32.24
CA LEU A 276 18.79 -27.52 31.22
C LEU A 276 19.97 -26.72 31.79
N THR A 277 21.17 -27.23 31.52
CA THR A 277 22.47 -26.63 31.81
C THR A 277 23.04 -25.99 30.54
N LEU A 278 23.90 -24.99 30.71
CA LEU A 278 24.55 -24.26 29.60
C LEU A 278 25.24 -25.17 28.60
N ALA A 279 25.89 -26.25 29.07
CA ALA A 279 26.56 -27.23 28.22
C ALA A 279 25.58 -27.92 27.26
N LYS A 280 24.44 -28.40 27.76
CA LYS A 280 23.40 -29.03 26.92
C LYS A 280 22.75 -28.04 25.96
N CYS A 281 22.60 -26.77 26.36
CA CYS A 281 22.11 -25.73 25.46
C CYS A 281 23.08 -25.48 24.29
N LYS A 282 24.40 -25.44 24.56
CA LYS A 282 25.43 -25.30 23.52
C LYS A 282 25.49 -26.52 22.59
N GLU A 283 25.30 -27.73 23.12
CA GLU A 283 25.23 -28.96 22.32
C GLU A 283 24.03 -28.97 21.38
N ILE A 284 22.83 -28.58 21.85
CA ILE A 284 21.63 -28.51 21.02
C ILE A 284 21.77 -27.43 19.95
N ILE A 285 22.35 -26.28 20.29
CA ILE A 285 22.67 -25.22 19.31
C ILE A 285 23.67 -25.76 18.28
N ALA A 286 24.73 -26.45 18.70
CA ALA A 286 25.74 -27.01 17.79
C ALA A 286 25.19 -28.12 16.88
N ALA A 287 24.27 -28.94 17.40
CA ALA A 287 23.62 -30.02 16.66
C ALA A 287 22.57 -29.51 15.65
N GLU A 288 21.83 -28.44 15.97
CA GLU A 288 20.82 -27.84 15.07
C GLU A 288 21.35 -26.66 14.23
N MET A 289 22.56 -26.15 14.49
CA MET A 289 23.18 -25.18 13.60
C MET A 289 23.49 -25.88 12.27
N PRO A 290 22.83 -25.49 11.14
CA PRO A 290 23.23 -26.02 9.87
C PRO A 290 24.67 -25.59 9.63
N ALA A 291 25.57 -26.57 9.45
CA ALA A 291 26.88 -26.34 8.88
C ALA A 291 26.68 -25.42 7.66
N LYS A 292 27.42 -24.31 7.61
CA LYS A 292 27.32 -23.32 6.53
C LYS A 292 27.29 -24.06 5.19
N THR A 293 26.11 -24.21 4.59
CA THR A 293 25.98 -24.70 3.23
C THR A 293 26.61 -23.60 2.38
N LYS A 294 27.84 -23.87 1.91
CA LYS A 294 28.51 -23.03 0.92
C LYS A 294 27.51 -22.83 -0.21
N ALA A 295 27.06 -21.59 -0.39
CA ALA A 295 26.14 -21.23 -1.44
C ALA A 295 26.72 -21.73 -2.76
N LYS A 296 25.98 -22.63 -3.45
CA LYS A 296 26.30 -23.00 -4.84
C LYS A 296 26.40 -21.70 -5.63
N PRO A 297 27.51 -21.42 -6.34
CA PRO A 297 27.62 -20.21 -7.14
C PRO A 297 26.49 -20.22 -8.17
N LYS A 298 25.66 -19.17 -8.16
CA LYS A 298 24.65 -18.94 -9.19
C LYS A 298 25.36 -18.89 -10.54
N ALA A 299 25.01 -19.81 -11.44
CA ALA A 299 25.47 -19.80 -12.81
C ALA A 299 25.14 -18.44 -13.44
N LYS A 300 26.17 -17.71 -13.89
CA LYS A 300 26.00 -16.48 -14.68
C LYS A 300 25.24 -16.85 -15.95
N ALA A 301 24.09 -16.21 -16.17
CA ALA A 301 23.33 -16.35 -17.40
C ALA A 301 24.21 -15.96 -18.60
N LYS A 302 24.32 -16.85 -19.59
CA LYS A 302 24.99 -16.56 -20.87
C LYS A 302 24.32 -15.34 -21.53
N PRO A 303 25.09 -14.37 -22.06
CA PRO A 303 24.51 -13.26 -22.81
C PRO A 303 23.85 -13.77 -24.08
N LYS A 304 22.60 -13.36 -24.32
CA LYS A 304 21.87 -13.64 -25.56
C LYS A 304 22.60 -12.97 -26.73
N ALA A 305 22.93 -13.75 -27.76
CA ALA A 305 23.53 -13.28 -28.99
C ALA A 305 22.60 -12.28 -29.70
N LYS A 306 23.16 -11.13 -30.09
CA LYS A 306 22.49 -10.12 -30.93
C LYS A 306 22.22 -10.71 -32.31
N ALA A 307 20.97 -10.71 -32.75
CA ALA A 307 20.58 -11.07 -34.11
C ALA A 307 21.14 -10.03 -35.09
N LYS A 308 21.88 -10.50 -36.10
CA LYS A 308 22.37 -9.67 -37.22
C LYS A 308 21.20 -9.23 -38.10
N VAL A 309 21.04 -7.93 -38.25
CA VAL A 309 20.20 -7.29 -39.28
C VAL A 309 20.77 -7.66 -40.66
N LYS A 310 19.97 -8.30 -41.51
CA LYS A 310 20.28 -8.48 -42.94
C LYS A 310 19.81 -7.23 -43.68
N THR A 311 20.75 -6.45 -44.17
CA THR A 311 20.55 -5.44 -45.22
C THR A 311 20.19 -6.13 -46.53
N LYS A 312 19.02 -5.80 -47.10
CA LYS A 312 18.71 -6.10 -48.51
C LYS A 312 19.42 -5.06 -49.37
N LYS A 313 20.16 -5.58 -50.36
CA LYS A 313 20.60 -4.84 -51.55
C LYS A 313 19.48 -4.89 -52.59
#